data_AF-A0A529LQU6-F1
#
_entry.id   AF-A0A529LQU6-F1
#
_cell.length_a   1.000
_cell.length_b   1.000
_cell.length_c   1.000
_cell.angle_alpha   90.00
_cell.angle_beta   90.00
_cell.angle_gamma   90.00
#
_symmetry.space_group_name_H-M   'P 1'
#
loop_
_entity.id
_entity.type
_entity.pdbx_description
1 polymer ?
#
loop_
_entity_poly.entity_id
_entity_poly.type
_entity_poly.pdbx_seq_one_letter_code
_entity_poly.pdbx_strand_id
1 'polypeptide(L)'
;LLAGHEVYVTDWANARDVPLSAGNFGVDDYVDYLIRFLEAIGPGAHILAVCQPCVQALAAVAIMSEDRHPATPRSMTLMAGPIDP
;
A
#
# COMPACT_ATOMS: atom_id res chain seq x y z
N LEU A 1 -2.86 -3.57 -20.68
CA LEU A 1 -1.56 -3.61 -19.98
C LEU A 1 -0.84 -2.31 -20.26
N LEU A 2 -0.28 -1.66 -19.24
CA LEU A 2 0.56 -0.46 -19.38
C LEU A 2 1.87 -0.89 -20.05
N ALA A 3 1.95 -0.76 -21.39
CA ALA A 3 3.14 -1.13 -22.14
C ALA A 3 4.36 -0.38 -21.58
N GLY A 4 5.44 -1.11 -21.32
CA GLY A 4 6.69 -0.55 -20.78
C GLY A 4 6.77 -0.39 -19.27
N HIS A 5 5.78 -0.87 -18.50
CA HIS A 5 5.81 -0.82 -17.03
C HIS A 5 5.56 -2.19 -16.43
N GLU A 6 6.29 -2.51 -15.36
CA GLU A 6 5.97 -3.65 -14.50
C GLU A 6 4.84 -3.25 -13.56
N VAL A 7 3.84 -4.14 -13.43
CA VAL A 7 2.67 -3.89 -12.59
C VAL A 7 2.65 -4.93 -11.49
N TYR A 8 2.77 -4.45 -10.25
CA TYR A 8 2.70 -5.25 -9.04
C TYR A 8 1.36 -5.01 -8.36
N VAL A 9 0.67 -6.08 -7.97
CA VAL A 9 -0.64 -6.03 -7.31
C VAL A 9 -0.53 -6.76 -5.98
N THR A 10 -0.93 -6.12 -4.90
CA THR A 10 -1.07 -6.78 -3.60
C THR A 10 -2.26 -7.73 -3.67
N ASP A 11 -2.00 -9.03 -3.59
CA ASP A 11 -3.03 -10.07 -3.49
C ASP A 11 -3.25 -10.45 -2.03
N TRP A 12 -4.51 -10.61 -1.65
CA TRP A 12 -4.92 -10.83 -0.26
C TRP A 12 -5.67 -12.15 -0.13
N ALA A 13 -5.31 -12.93 0.90
CA ALA A 13 -6.16 -14.03 1.33
C ALA A 13 -7.51 -13.47 1.82
N ASN A 14 -8.60 -14.18 1.54
CA ASN A 14 -9.90 -13.79 2.06
C ASN A 14 -9.89 -13.92 3.59
N ALA A 15 -10.18 -12.82 4.30
CA ALA A 15 -10.14 -12.77 5.75
C ALA A 15 -11.04 -13.83 6.41
N ARG A 16 -12.11 -14.28 5.73
CA ARG A 16 -12.97 -15.36 6.25
C ARG A 16 -12.24 -16.69 6.45
N ASP A 17 -11.20 -16.91 5.66
CA ASP A 17 -10.45 -18.17 5.59
C ASP A 17 -9.19 -18.12 6.48
N VAL A 18 -8.90 -16.98 7.11
CA VAL A 18 -7.77 -16.79 8.02
C VAL A 18 -8.21 -17.07 9.46
N PRO A 19 -7.63 -18.06 10.17
CA PRO A 19 -8.02 -18.36 11.54
C PRO A 19 -7.55 -17.27 12.52
N LEU A 20 -8.32 -17.03 13.58
CA LEU A 20 -7.95 -16.05 14.63
C LEU A 20 -6.59 -16.35 15.29
N SER A 21 -6.15 -17.60 15.30
CA SER A 21 -4.83 -17.98 15.81
C SER A 21 -3.66 -17.46 14.96
N ALA A 22 -3.91 -16.96 13.75
CA ALA A 22 -2.90 -16.31 12.91
C ALA A 22 -2.52 -14.90 13.40
N GLY A 23 -3.23 -14.39 14.41
CA GLY A 23 -2.98 -13.07 14.99
C GLY A 23 -3.96 -12.00 14.50
N ASN A 24 -3.67 -10.76 14.88
CA ASN A 24 -4.48 -9.61 14.49
C ASN A 24 -3.95 -9.02 13.16
N PHE A 25 -4.83 -8.33 12.45
CA PHE A 25 -4.46 -7.53 11.29
C PHE A 25 -5.27 -6.22 11.32
N GLY A 26 -4.61 -5.14 11.72
CA GLY A 26 -5.17 -3.82 11.86
C GLY A 26 -4.75 -2.86 10.75
N VAL A 27 -5.00 -1.58 10.99
CA VAL A 27 -4.64 -0.49 10.06
C VAL A 27 -3.12 -0.37 9.95
N ASP A 28 -2.42 -0.39 11.08
CA ASP A 28 -0.96 -0.23 11.12
C ASP A 28 -0.26 -1.39 10.40
N ASP A 29 -0.74 -2.64 10.57
CA ASP A 29 -0.22 -3.81 9.86
C ASP A 29 -0.34 -3.66 8.34
N TYR A 30 -1.42 -3.05 7.85
CA TYR A 30 -1.61 -2.79 6.43
C TYR A 30 -0.66 -1.67 5.96
N VAL A 31 -0.51 -0.59 6.73
CA VAL A 31 0.44 0.48 6.41
C VAL A 31 1.86 -0.09 6.29
N ASP A 32 2.31 -0.86 7.28
CA ASP A 32 3.61 -1.52 7.29
C ASP A 32 3.77 -2.48 6.10
N TYR A 33 2.72 -3.23 5.75
CA TYR A 33 2.73 -4.12 4.60
C TYR A 33 2.95 -3.35 3.29
N LEU A 34 2.29 -2.20 3.11
CA LEU A 34 2.48 -1.37 1.91
C LEU A 34 3.91 -0.80 1.82
N ILE A 35 4.48 -0.37 2.94
CA ILE A 35 5.88 0.10 3.00
C ILE A 35 6.82 -1.03 2.56
N ARG A 36 6.67 -2.23 3.15
CA ARG A 36 7.46 -3.41 2.79
C ARG A 36 7.29 -3.84 1.33
N PHE A 37 6.08 -3.68 0.78
CA PHE A 37 5.81 -3.98 -0.61
C PHE A 37 6.54 -3.00 -1.54
N LEU A 38 6.52 -1.71 -1.22
CA LEU A 38 7.25 -0.66 -1.95
C LEU A 38 8.77 -0.84 -1.83
N GLU A 39 9.29 -1.25 -0.66
CA GLU A 39 10.69 -1.63 -0.47
C GLU A 39 11.11 -2.78 -1.39
N ALA A 40 10.27 -3.81 -1.52
CA ALA A 40 10.54 -4.96 -2.38
C ALA A 40 10.57 -4.60 -3.87
N ILE A 41 9.75 -3.63 -4.30
CA ILE A 41 9.77 -3.08 -5.66
C ILE A 41 11.00 -2.19 -5.87
N GLY A 42 11.34 -1.39 -4.86
CA GLY A 42 12.48 -0.48 -4.87
C GLY A 42 12.17 0.94 -5.37
N PRO A 43 13.20 1.80 -5.45
CA PRO A 43 13.04 3.22 -5.79
C PRO A 43 12.44 3.46 -7.17
N GLY A 44 11.64 4.54 -7.28
CA GLY A 44 11.06 4.97 -8.55
C GLY A 44 9.67 4.43 -8.86
N ALA A 45 9.08 3.67 -7.92
CA ALA A 45 7.72 3.17 -8.05
C ALA A 45 6.66 4.29 -8.07
N HIS A 46 5.48 3.95 -8.58
CA HIS A 46 4.26 4.74 -8.50
C HIS A 46 3.18 3.88 -7.84
N ILE A 47 2.41 4.46 -6.91
CA ILE A 47 1.35 3.72 -6.21
C ILE A 47 -0.05 4.17 -6.67
N LEU A 48 -0.93 3.19 -6.87
CA LEU A 48 -2.35 3.38 -7.16
C LEU A 48 -3.17 2.62 -6.11
N ALA A 49 -3.93 3.35 -5.30
CA ALA A 49 -4.85 2.77 -4.32
C ALA A 49 -6.30 3.04 -4.72
N VAL A 50 -7.17 2.04 -4.54
CA VAL A 50 -8.57 2.10 -5.00
C VAL A 50 -9.50 1.65 -3.88
N CYS A 51 -10.45 2.51 -3.51
CA CYS A 51 -11.43 2.28 -2.46
C CYS A 51 -10.80 2.24 -1.05
N GLN A 52 -10.99 1.16 -0.30
CA GLN A 52 -10.55 1.03 1.08
C GLN A 52 -9.06 1.33 1.36
N PRO A 53 -8.06 0.89 0.56
CA PRO A 53 -6.64 1.09 0.84
C PRO A 53 -6.14 2.52 0.69
N CYS A 54 -6.98 3.47 0.26
CA CYS A 54 -6.52 4.84 0.02
C CYS A 54 -5.96 5.49 1.29
N VAL A 55 -6.59 5.26 2.46
CA VAL A 55 -6.14 5.83 3.74
C VAL A 55 -4.80 5.24 4.16
N GLN A 56 -4.62 3.93 3.99
CA GLN A 56 -3.39 3.21 4.32
C GLN A 56 -2.25 3.60 3.38
N ALA A 57 -2.53 3.74 2.08
CA ALA A 57 -1.55 4.20 1.10
C ALA A 57 -1.09 5.64 1.41
N LEU A 58 -2.03 6.53 1.76
CA LEU A 58 -1.70 7.89 2.19
C LEU A 58 -0.80 7.89 3.44
N ALA A 59 -1.17 7.11 4.46
CA ALA A 59 -0.37 6.99 5.69
C ALA A 59 1.03 6.42 5.42
N ALA A 60 1.13 5.34 4.64
CA ALA A 60 2.41 4.73 4.28
C ALA A 60 3.32 5.73 3.56
N VAL A 61 2.81 6.45 2.56
CA VAL A 61 3.61 7.44 1.82
C VAL A 61 4.00 8.62 2.70
N ALA A 62 3.15 9.04 3.64
CA ALA A 62 3.48 10.10 4.60
C ALA A 62 4.65 9.71 5.51
N ILE A 63 4.60 8.51 6.11
CA ILE A 63 5.68 7.96 6.95
C ILE A 63 6.97 7.84 6.14
N MET A 64 6.91 7.20 4.97
CA MET A 64 8.09 7.04 4.11
C MET A 64 8.69 8.40 3.68
N SER A 65 7.86 9.43 3.50
CA SER A 65 8.32 10.77 3.16
C SER A 65 9.01 11.46 4.33
N GLU A 66 8.46 11.36 5.54
CA GLU A 66 9.06 11.87 6.77
C GLU A 66 10.47 11.29 6.99
N ASP A 67 10.60 9.98 6.79
CA ASP A 67 11.87 9.26 6.94
C ASP A 67 12.87 9.51 5.80
N ARG A 68 12.47 10.23 4.74
CA ARG A 68 13.23 10.36 3.48
C ARG A 68 13.61 8.99 2.90
N HIS A 69 12.67 8.06 2.97
CA HIS A 69 12.88 6.68 2.57
C HIS A 69 13.19 6.56 1.06
N PRO A 70 14.21 5.81 0.64
CA PRO A 70 14.61 5.75 -0.78
C PRO A 70 13.57 5.10 -1.69
N ALA A 71 12.71 4.24 -1.14
CA ALA A 71 11.61 3.59 -1.86
C ALA A 71 10.28 4.38 -1.82
N THR A 72 10.25 5.61 -1.28
CA THR A 72 9.02 6.44 -1.32
C THR A 72 8.57 6.60 -2.78
N PRO A 73 7.29 6.32 -3.10
CA PRO A 73 6.82 6.34 -4.48
C PRO A 73 6.84 7.76 -5.04
N ARG A 74 7.16 7.88 -6.33
CA ARG A 74 7.26 9.17 -7.05
C ARG A 74 5.91 9.85 -7.25
N SER A 75 4.84 9.07 -7.28
CA SER A 75 3.48 9.59 -7.26
C SER A 75 2.55 8.63 -6.54
N MET A 76 1.47 9.18 -6.02
CA MET A 76 0.39 8.45 -5.39
C MET A 76 -0.94 8.88 -5.99
N THR A 77 -1.68 7.92 -6.52
CA THR A 77 -3.04 8.12 -7.03
C THR A 77 -4.02 7.37 -6.15
N LEU A 78 -5.00 8.10 -5.60
CA LEU A 78 -6.04 7.57 -4.72
C LEU A 78 -7.38 7.68 -5.45
N MET A 79 -8.09 6.57 -5.63
CA MET A 79 -9.36 6.54 -6.39
C MET A 79 -10.50 6.01 -5.53
N ALA A 80 -11.62 6.75 -5.46
CA ALA A 80 -12.85 6.34 -4.80
C ALA A 80 -12.67 5.86 -3.35
N GLY A 81 -11.67 6.37 -2.64
CA GLY A 81 -11.37 5.98 -1.27
C GLY A 81 -12.08 6.83 -0.22
N PRO A 82 -12.23 6.32 1.02
CA PRO A 82 -12.90 7.02 2.10
C PRO A 82 -11.97 8.06 2.75
N ILE A 83 -11.38 8.93 1.93
CA ILE A 83 -10.58 10.07 2.41
C ILE A 83 -11.50 11.27 2.35
N ASP A 84 -11.83 11.82 3.53
CA ASP A 84 -12.62 13.05 3.75
C ASP A 84 -13.88 13.17 2.84
N PRO A 85 -15.09 12.79 3.29
CA PRO A 85 -16.30 12.97 2.48
C PRO A 85 -16.65 14.44 2.21
#